data_AF-A0AAE9YTN9-F1
#
_entry.id   AF-A0AAE9YTN9-F1
#
_cell.length_a   1.000
_cell.length_b   1.000
_cell.length_c   1.000
_cell.angle_alpha   90.00
_cell.angle_beta   90.00
_cell.angle_gamma   90.00
#
_symmetry.space_group_name_H-M   'P 1'
#
loop_
_entity.id
_entity.type
_entity.pdbx_description
1 polymer ?
#
loop_
_entity_poly.entity_id
_entity_poly.type
_entity_poly.pdbx_seq_one_letter_code
_entity_poly.pdbx_strand_id
1 'polypeptide(L)'
;MLKTKPNRLQKAMSANALFSFFSGMIFLLAQDFLIPHIPMPALLWTLFGVGLIAFSAQLLFMVKNPARAEKLIVSVVFSDIAWVILTFIALAYYQERISAPATALIIGINITVTALAWFQAQGYLEQRRK
;
A
#
# COMPACT_ATOMS: atom_id res chain seq x y z
N MET A 1 4.70 -18.26 -26.68
CA MET A 1 5.19 -18.04 -25.29
C MET A 1 4.02 -18.29 -24.34
N LEU A 2 3.95 -19.46 -23.70
CA LEU A 2 2.82 -19.81 -22.83
C LEU A 2 2.88 -18.95 -21.56
N LYS A 3 1.90 -18.05 -21.38
CA LYS A 3 1.74 -17.28 -20.13
C LYS A 3 1.45 -18.27 -19.00
N THR A 4 2.43 -18.53 -18.15
CA THR A 4 2.22 -19.25 -16.90
C THR A 4 1.19 -18.49 -16.07
N LYS A 5 0.23 -19.19 -15.46
CA LYS A 5 -0.78 -18.57 -14.60
C LYS A 5 -0.07 -17.88 -13.43
N PRO A 6 -0.45 -16.64 -13.05
CA PRO A 6 0.19 -15.94 -11.96
C PRO A 6 0.03 -16.72 -10.65
N ASN A 7 1.13 -16.87 -9.92
CA ASN A 7 1.13 -17.53 -8.62
C ASN A 7 0.46 -16.64 -7.56
N ARG A 8 0.19 -17.17 -6.36
CA ARG A 8 -0.49 -16.45 -5.28
C ARG A 8 0.21 -15.15 -4.91
N LEU A 9 1.55 -15.16 -4.83
CA LEU A 9 2.36 -13.99 -4.56
C LEU A 9 2.19 -12.91 -5.64
N GLN A 10 2.24 -13.28 -6.93
CA GLN A 10 2.04 -12.35 -8.03
C GLN A 10 0.64 -11.73 -8.01
N LYS A 11 -0.40 -12.50 -7.67
CA LYS A 11 -1.76 -11.97 -7.51
C LYS A 11 -1.85 -10.95 -6.38
N ALA A 12 -1.29 -11.27 -5.21
CA ALA A 12 -1.28 -10.36 -4.07
C ALA A 12 -0.51 -9.07 -4.36
N MET A 13 0.70 -9.17 -4.95
CA MET A 13 1.46 -7.99 -5.38
C MET A 13 0.73 -7.15 -6.44
N SER A 14 0.01 -7.78 -7.37
CA SER A 14 -0.78 -7.05 -8.38
C SER A 14 -1.95 -6.30 -7.75
N ALA A 15 -2.64 -6.91 -6.77
CA ALA A 15 -3.70 -6.27 -6.04
C ALA A 15 -3.19 -5.09 -5.20
N ASN A 16 -2.06 -5.26 -4.51
CA ASN A 16 -1.43 -4.17 -3.76
C ASN A 16 -0.98 -3.04 -4.69
N ALA A 17 -0.36 -3.37 -5.83
CA ALA A 17 0.01 -2.36 -6.82
C ALA A 17 -1.20 -1.54 -7.29
N LEU A 18 -2.33 -2.19 -7.59
CA LEU A 18 -3.54 -1.50 -8.00
C LEU A 18 -4.08 -0.59 -6.90
N PHE A 19 -4.14 -1.10 -5.67
CA PHE A 19 -4.60 -0.37 -4.50
C PHE A 19 -3.72 0.86 -4.21
N SER A 20 -2.39 0.70 -4.20
CA SER A 20 -1.45 1.80 -4.00
C SER A 20 -1.53 2.82 -5.12
N PHE A 21 -1.72 2.40 -6.38
CA PHE A 21 -1.87 3.34 -7.50
C PHE A 21 -3.10 4.23 -7.31
N PHE A 22 -4.27 3.64 -7.07
CA PHE A 22 -5.49 4.42 -6.87
C PHE A 22 -5.42 5.29 -5.61
N SER A 23 -4.84 4.78 -4.53
CA SER A 23 -4.60 5.57 -3.32
C SER A 23 -3.71 6.76 -3.62
N GLY A 24 -2.61 6.56 -4.34
CA GLY A 24 -1.71 7.64 -4.75
C GLY A 24 -2.39 8.67 -5.65
N MET A 25 -3.21 8.23 -6.60
CA MET A 25 -4.02 9.12 -7.45
C MET A 25 -5.02 9.93 -6.63
N ILE A 26 -5.68 9.32 -5.63
CA ILE A 26 -6.61 10.03 -4.72
C ILE A 26 -5.85 11.09 -3.93
N PHE A 27 -4.66 10.78 -3.40
CA PHE A 27 -3.83 11.75 -2.69
C PHE A 27 -3.48 12.98 -3.55
N LEU A 28 -3.23 12.79 -4.85
CA LEU A 28 -2.85 13.90 -5.74
C LEU A 28 -4.06 14.67 -6.29
N LEU A 29 -5.15 13.98 -6.64
CA LEU A 29 -6.28 14.58 -7.35
C LEU A 29 -7.40 15.05 -6.43
N ALA A 30 -7.54 14.47 -5.25
CA ALA A 30 -8.65 14.74 -4.33
C ALA A 30 -8.20 15.46 -3.04
N GLN A 31 -6.98 16.02 -3.01
CA GLN A 31 -6.44 16.66 -1.81
C GLN A 31 -7.36 17.79 -1.29
N ASP A 32 -7.89 18.65 -2.16
CA ASP A 32 -8.71 19.80 -1.74
C ASP A 32 -10.01 19.38 -1.07
N PHE A 33 -10.55 18.22 -1.49
CA PHE A 33 -11.72 17.60 -0.88
C PHE A 33 -11.38 16.93 0.46
N LEU A 34 -10.17 16.36 0.60
CA LEU A 34 -9.77 15.60 1.78
C LEU A 34 -9.13 16.47 2.87
N ILE A 35 -8.51 17.60 2.55
CA ILE A 35 -7.83 18.50 3.49
C ILE A 35 -8.74 18.96 4.65
N PRO A 36 -10.01 19.30 4.44
CA PRO A 36 -10.92 19.65 5.55
C PRO A 36 -11.13 18.51 6.55
N HIS A 37 -10.85 17.27 6.16
CA HIS A 37 -11.04 16.07 6.98
C HIS A 37 -9.72 15.49 7.52
N ILE A 38 -8.63 15.70 6.79
CA ILE A 38 -7.27 15.25 7.11
C ILE A 38 -6.34 16.46 6.90
N PRO A 39 -6.26 17.36 7.90
CA PRO A 39 -5.48 18.58 7.76
C PRO A 39 -3.99 18.23 7.79
N MET A 40 -3.38 18.25 6.61
CA MET A 40 -1.99 17.89 6.40
C MET A 40 -1.35 18.87 5.39
N PRO A 41 -0.07 19.24 5.57
CA PRO A 41 0.66 20.06 4.60
C PRO A 41 0.59 19.52 3.17
N ALA A 42 0.41 20.41 2.18
CA ALA A 42 0.33 20.06 0.76
C ALA A 42 1.56 19.27 0.27
N LEU A 43 2.73 19.54 0.84
CA LEU A 43 3.94 18.77 0.54
C LEU A 43 3.78 17.28 0.89
N LEU A 44 3.17 16.95 2.04
CA LEU A 44 2.97 15.56 2.44
C LEU A 44 1.92 14.86 1.56
N TRP A 45 0.87 15.57 1.14
CA TRP A 45 -0.09 15.04 0.15
C TRP A 45 0.62 14.61 -1.13
N THR A 46 1.49 15.48 -1.63
CA THR A 46 2.29 15.23 -2.84
C THR A 46 3.26 14.08 -2.64
N LEU A 47 4.03 14.07 -1.54
CA LEU A 47 5.03 13.04 -1.27
C LEU A 47 4.40 11.65 -1.10
N PHE A 48 3.29 11.55 -0.36
CA PHE A 48 2.58 10.28 -0.21
C PHE A 48 1.93 9.83 -1.52
N GLY A 49 1.31 10.76 -2.26
CA GLY A 49 0.72 10.44 -3.57
C GLY A 49 1.74 9.89 -4.56
N VAL A 50 2.85 10.61 -4.77
CA VAL A 50 3.94 10.19 -5.65
C VAL A 50 4.61 8.92 -5.15
N GLY A 51 4.85 8.81 -3.84
CA GLY A 51 5.45 7.62 -3.22
C GLY A 51 4.62 6.37 -3.44
N LEU A 52 3.30 6.44 -3.30
CA LEU A 52 2.38 5.33 -3.54
C LEU A 52 2.34 4.91 -5.02
N ILE A 53 2.40 5.86 -5.96
CA ILE A 53 2.48 5.57 -7.40
C ILE A 53 3.81 4.90 -7.74
N ALA A 54 4.92 5.41 -7.20
CA ALA A 54 6.24 4.80 -7.39
C ALA A 54 6.31 3.38 -6.80
N PHE A 55 5.74 3.18 -5.61
CA PHE A 55 5.64 1.87 -4.97
C PHE A 55 4.78 0.90 -5.80
N SER A 56 3.66 1.36 -6.35
CA SER A 56 2.85 0.57 -7.29
C SER A 56 3.66 0.13 -8.52
N ALA A 57 4.41 1.05 -9.13
CA ALA A 57 5.27 0.73 -10.27
C ALA A 57 6.34 -0.32 -9.91
N GLN A 58 6.95 -0.21 -8.73
CA GLN A 58 7.89 -1.21 -8.21
C GLN A 58 7.23 -2.59 -8.09
N LEU A 59 6.02 -2.68 -7.54
CA LEU A 59 5.30 -3.94 -7.39
C LEU A 59 4.95 -4.56 -8.76
N LEU A 60 4.45 -3.79 -9.72
CA LEU A 60 4.18 -4.27 -11.08
C LEU A 60 5.44 -4.79 -11.77
N PHE A 61 6.57 -4.13 -11.54
CA PHE A 61 7.85 -4.57 -12.04
C PHE A 61 8.31 -5.88 -11.37
N MET A 62 8.11 -6.04 -10.06
CA MET A 62 8.37 -7.30 -9.34
C MET A 62 7.47 -8.45 -9.83
N VAL A 63 6.19 -8.19 -10.13
CA VAL A 63 5.27 -9.20 -10.68
C VAL A 63 5.80 -9.81 -11.98
N LYS A 64 6.42 -8.99 -12.83
CA LYS A 64 7.03 -9.42 -14.11
C LYS A 64 8.40 -10.06 -13.96
N ASN A 65 9.05 -9.93 -12.80
CA ASN A 65 10.43 -10.36 -12.59
C ASN A 65 10.59 -11.16 -11.28
N PRO A 66 10.33 -12.49 -11.31
CA PRO A 66 10.29 -13.34 -10.11
C PRO A 66 11.56 -13.31 -9.26
N ALA A 67 12.75 -13.22 -9.89
CA ALA A 67 14.02 -13.15 -9.19
C ALA A 67 14.17 -11.87 -8.34
N ARG A 68 13.59 -10.75 -8.79
CA ARG A 68 13.55 -9.52 -8.00
C ARG A 68 12.43 -9.54 -6.96
N ALA A 69 11.30 -10.17 -7.28
CA ALA A 69 10.21 -10.37 -6.32
C ALA A 69 10.72 -11.10 -5.07
N GLU A 70 11.47 -12.19 -5.24
CA GLU A 70 12.01 -12.97 -4.12
C GLU A 70 12.94 -12.16 -3.20
N LYS A 71 13.75 -11.25 -3.76
CA LYS A 71 14.68 -10.42 -2.99
C LYS A 71 14.00 -9.28 -2.25
N LEU A 72 12.99 -8.65 -2.86
CA LEU A 72 12.42 -7.41 -2.36
C LEU A 72 11.12 -7.61 -1.58
N ILE A 73 10.46 -8.76 -1.69
CA ILE A 73 9.14 -8.98 -1.08
C ILE A 73 9.14 -8.81 0.43
N VAL A 74 10.21 -9.22 1.11
CA VAL A 74 10.33 -9.04 2.56
C VAL A 74 10.34 -7.56 2.91
N SER A 75 11.11 -6.74 2.19
CA SER A 75 11.13 -5.28 2.37
C SER A 75 9.78 -4.64 2.10
N VAL A 76 9.04 -5.13 1.09
CA VAL A 76 7.70 -4.65 0.77
C VAL A 76 6.73 -4.92 1.93
N VAL A 77 6.69 -6.15 2.44
CA VAL A 77 5.83 -6.51 3.58
C VAL A 77 6.17 -5.68 4.81
N PHE A 78 7.45 -5.47 5.11
CA PHE A 78 7.86 -4.59 6.21
C PHE A 78 7.45 -3.13 5.99
N SER A 79 7.51 -2.65 4.75
CA SER A 79 7.09 -1.29 4.41
C SER A 79 5.58 -1.11 4.60
N ASP A 80 4.77 -2.10 4.19
CA ASP A 80 3.33 -2.12 4.41
C ASP A 80 2.98 -2.14 5.92
N ILE A 81 3.69 -2.95 6.71
CA ILE A 81 3.51 -2.99 8.18
C ILE A 81 3.91 -1.65 8.81
N ALA A 82 5.05 -1.09 8.40
CA ALA A 82 5.51 0.20 8.90
C ALA A 82 4.51 1.31 8.57
N TRP A 83 3.94 1.30 7.35
CA TRP A 83 2.87 2.21 6.96
C TRP A 83 1.68 2.14 7.91
N VAL A 84 1.14 0.93 8.15
CA VAL A 84 0.00 0.71 9.05
C VAL A 84 0.29 1.21 10.48
N ILE A 85 1.48 0.91 11.00
CA ILE A 85 1.88 1.36 12.34
C ILE A 85 1.95 2.89 12.39
N LEU A 86 2.64 3.51 11.43
CA LEU A 86 2.83 4.96 11.40
C LEU A 86 1.50 5.70 11.21
N THR A 87 0.60 5.20 10.37
CA THR A 87 -0.72 5.81 10.18
C THR A 87 -1.61 5.64 11.40
N PHE A 88 -1.53 4.53 12.15
CA PHE A 88 -2.23 4.41 13.43
C PHE A 88 -1.68 5.34 14.51
N ILE A 89 -0.35 5.47 14.59
CA ILE A 89 0.29 6.43 15.50
C ILE A 89 -0.16 7.86 15.15
N ALA A 90 -0.14 8.22 13.87
CA ALA A 90 -0.60 9.52 13.40
C ALA A 90 -2.08 9.74 13.71
N LEU A 91 -2.93 8.74 13.48
CA LEU A 91 -4.35 8.80 13.79
C LEU A 91 -4.58 9.04 15.29
N ALA A 92 -3.88 8.33 16.16
CA ALA A 92 -4.00 8.52 17.62
C ALA A 92 -3.51 9.90 18.07
N TYR A 93 -2.41 10.39 17.49
CA TYR A 93 -1.83 11.69 17.84
C TYR A 93 -2.68 12.87 17.34
N TYR A 94 -3.29 12.75 16.16
CA TYR A 94 -4.08 13.81 15.52
C TYR A 94 -5.60 13.58 15.58
N GLN A 95 -6.08 12.68 16.44
CA GLN A 95 -7.49 12.26 16.48
C GLN A 95 -8.49 13.42 16.61
N GLU A 96 -8.14 14.50 17.32
CA GLU A 96 -9.01 15.67 17.51
C GLU A 96 -9.12 16.54 16.25
N ARG A 97 -8.19 16.39 15.30
CA ARG A 97 -8.12 17.17 14.05
C ARG A 97 -8.63 16.39 12.84
N ILE A 98 -8.82 15.08 12.98
CA ILE A 98 -9.27 14.20 11.92
C ILE A 98 -10.77 13.98 12.06
N SER A 99 -11.53 14.17 10.99
CA SER A 99 -12.98 13.97 11.03
C SER A 99 -13.33 12.48 11.21
N ALA A 100 -14.47 12.18 11.83
CA ALA A 100 -14.91 10.78 12.01
C ALA A 100 -14.98 9.98 10.68
N PRO A 101 -15.48 10.55 9.56
CA PRO A 101 -15.41 9.88 8.26
C PRO A 101 -13.98 9.59 7.79
N ALA A 102 -13.04 10.52 8.00
CA ALA A 102 -11.64 10.30 7.66
C ALA A 102 -10.98 9.24 8.55
N THR A 103 -11.31 9.22 9.84
CA THR A 103 -10.87 8.15 10.76
C THR A 103 -11.30 6.77 10.26
N ALA A 104 -12.58 6.62 9.90
CA ALA A 104 -13.09 5.37 9.34
C ALA A 104 -12.39 4.98 8.03
N LEU A 105 -12.13 5.95 7.15
CA LEU A 105 -11.40 5.76 5.91
C LEU A 105 -9.96 5.28 6.16
N ILE A 106 -9.22 5.94 7.06
CA ILE A 106 -7.83 5.57 7.42
C ILE A 106 -7.78 4.14 7.98
N ILE A 107 -8.73 3.79 8.86
CA ILE A 107 -8.85 2.43 9.42
C ILE A 107 -9.11 1.41 8.30
N GLY A 108 -10.04 1.70 7.39
CA GLY A 108 -10.35 0.82 6.26
C GLY A 108 -9.17 0.60 5.31
N ILE A 109 -8.40 1.65 5.05
CA ILE A 109 -7.14 1.57 4.28
C ILE A 109 -6.14 0.69 5.02
N ASN A 110 -5.93 0.90 6.33
CA ASN A 110 -4.98 0.11 7.13
C ASN A 110 -5.34 -1.37 7.18
N ILE A 111 -6.63 -1.71 7.30
CA ILE A 111 -7.11 -3.10 7.24
C ILE A 111 -6.77 -3.71 5.87
N THR A 112 -7.02 -2.96 4.79
CA THR A 112 -6.74 -3.40 3.42
C THR A 112 -5.25 -3.66 3.21
N VAL A 113 -4.39 -2.71 3.60
CA VAL A 113 -2.92 -2.83 3.51
C VAL A 113 -2.42 -4.01 4.33
N THR A 114 -2.93 -4.20 5.55
CA THR A 114 -2.58 -5.34 6.41
C THR A 114 -2.94 -6.67 5.75
N ALA A 115 -4.14 -6.78 5.16
CA ALA A 115 -4.57 -7.98 4.47
C ALA A 115 -3.70 -8.29 3.25
N LEU A 116 -3.33 -7.27 2.46
CA LEU A 116 -2.45 -7.41 1.30
C LEU A 116 -1.04 -7.88 1.72
N ALA A 117 -0.47 -7.25 2.75
CA ALA A 117 0.82 -7.62 3.31
C ALA A 117 0.81 -9.09 3.80
N TRP A 118 -0.27 -9.50 4.47
CA TRP A 118 -0.47 -10.89 4.89
C TRP A 118 -0.50 -11.86 3.71
N PHE A 119 -1.28 -11.58 2.67
CA PHE A 119 -1.34 -12.44 1.48
C PHE A 119 -0.02 -12.51 0.71
N GLN A 120 0.74 -11.42 0.67
CA GLN A 120 2.08 -11.40 0.11
C GLN A 120 3.04 -12.29 0.93
N ALA A 121 3.00 -12.19 2.26
CA ALA A 121 3.81 -13.03 3.14
C ALA A 121 3.48 -14.53 2.98
N GLN A 122 2.19 -14.89 2.96
CA GLN A 122 1.76 -16.27 2.74
C GLN A 122 2.19 -16.80 1.37
N GLY A 123 1.99 -16.01 0.31
CA GLY A 123 2.41 -16.38 -1.04
C GLY A 123 3.93 -16.60 -1.15
N TYR A 124 4.72 -15.81 -0.43
CA TYR A 124 6.17 -15.97 -0.35
C TYR A 124 6.60 -17.23 0.41
N LEU A 125 6.00 -17.50 1.57
CA LEU A 125 6.29 -18.70 2.36
C LEU A 125 5.92 -19.98 1.62
N GLU A 126 4.81 -20.00 0.89
CA GLU A 126 4.41 -21.13 0.05
C GLU A 126 5.38 -21.38 -1.11
N GLN A 127 5.96 -20.33 -1.68
CA GLN A 127 6.94 -20.47 -2.76
C GLN A 127 8.27 -21.04 -2.24
N ARG A 128 8.69 -20.68 -1.02
CA ARG A 128 9.94 -21.19 -0.40
C ARG A 128 9.87 -22.64 0.08
N ARG A 129 8.67 -23.18 0.27
CA ARG A 129 8.46 -24.57 0.70
C ARG A 129 8.45 -25.57 -0.46
N LYS A 130 8.43 -25.08 -1.71
CA LYS A 130 8.47 -25.89 -2.93
C LYS A 130 9.89 -25.97 -3.46
#